data_AF-A0A7X7YHY4-F1
#
_entry.id   AF-A0A7X7YHY4-F1
#
_cell.length_a   1.000
_cell.length_b   1.000
_cell.length_c   1.000
_cell.angle_alpha   90.00
_cell.angle_beta   90.00
_cell.angle_gamma   90.00
#
_symmetry.space_group_name_H-M   'P 1'
#
loop_
_entity.id
_entity.type
_entity.pdbx_description
1 polymer ?
#
loop_
_entity_poly.entity_id
_entity_poly.type
_entity_poly.pdbx_seq_one_letter_code
_entity_poly.pdbx_strand_id
1 'polypeptide(L)'
;EFGNKSLGGVEYPEKTPDALAEPYRSQIYEALDLHNGIWAAFHLRSSAHLWWWDYYIDPFHLYNQFLPLALYAGDDDLAVESLRTADRVVSGSEAVRATPGLSDFYAVSTQTVFTLTNGRFSGLEKLSQWLHGSSKSAYRSDPIFNLTMPAQGSFVVHVVKVAPWGIDSIKILIDNVSVSEATYAVDSANFDISVPLSAGLHKVQVKNTGQDWFLVGSYEFVPNDIRPIDSIGMVSDNRAWLWIFDTASQLGMTPNPPFENETITVRGLADGDYFIDSYATRPPGGRIATVEASSVGGILTAGLPTFSRDIAVKVIPVCFVGIGDLLTMASAWLSDQSQWPADRNGDGRVDIMDLEALSGVWMTRCIEYP
;
A
#
# COMPACT_ATOMS: atom_id res chain seq x y z
N GLU A 1 -6.09 4.19 -19.57
CA GLU A 1 -7.36 4.93 -19.39
C GLU A 1 -8.49 4.07 -19.93
N PHE A 2 -9.59 3.93 -19.20
CA PHE A 2 -10.85 3.40 -19.73
C PHE A 2 -11.68 4.58 -20.28
N GLY A 3 -12.73 4.29 -21.06
CA GLY A 3 -13.75 5.29 -21.41
C GLY A 3 -13.73 5.81 -22.85
N ASN A 4 -12.97 5.22 -23.78
CA ASN A 4 -13.06 5.58 -25.20
C ASN A 4 -12.91 4.37 -26.14
N LYS A 5 -13.52 3.22 -25.77
CA LYS A 5 -13.19 1.86 -26.26
C LYS A 5 -11.73 1.43 -26.04
N SER A 6 -10.92 2.29 -25.45
CA SER A 6 -9.52 2.02 -25.11
C SER A 6 -9.42 1.32 -23.75
N LEU A 7 -8.55 0.32 -23.66
CA LEU A 7 -8.02 -0.22 -22.41
C LEU A 7 -6.51 -0.42 -22.61
N GLY A 8 -5.70 0.15 -21.71
CA GLY A 8 -4.23 0.15 -21.85
C GLY A 8 -3.70 0.88 -23.11
N GLY A 9 -4.53 1.66 -23.81
CA GLY A 9 -4.20 2.25 -25.11
C GLY A 9 -4.67 1.44 -26.33
N VAL A 10 -5.27 0.27 -26.13
CA VAL A 10 -5.78 -0.60 -27.22
C VAL A 10 -7.27 -0.35 -27.43
N GLU A 11 -7.70 0.01 -28.64
CA GLU A 11 -9.12 0.14 -29.01
C GLU A 11 -9.76 -1.24 -29.25
N TYR A 12 -10.93 -1.48 -28.65
CA TYR A 12 -11.68 -2.74 -28.79
C TYR A 12 -13.04 -2.55 -29.49
N PRO A 13 -13.43 -3.41 -30.46
CA PRO A 13 -14.60 -3.12 -31.30
C PRO A 13 -15.97 -3.24 -30.60
N GLU A 14 -16.11 -4.16 -29.64
CA GLU A 14 -17.39 -4.59 -29.05
C GLU A 14 -17.36 -4.68 -27.52
N LYS A 15 -18.53 -4.72 -26.88
CA LYS A 15 -18.75 -4.48 -25.44
C LYS A 15 -18.42 -5.65 -24.51
N THR A 16 -17.63 -6.65 -24.92
CA THR A 16 -17.39 -7.87 -24.14
C THR A 16 -15.91 -8.06 -23.79
N PRO A 17 -15.56 -8.32 -22.51
CA PRO A 17 -14.17 -8.58 -22.11
C PRO A 17 -13.56 -9.82 -22.79
N ASP A 18 -14.40 -10.74 -23.27
CA ASP A 18 -13.99 -11.92 -24.04
C ASP A 18 -13.19 -11.60 -25.31
N ALA A 19 -13.30 -10.37 -25.85
CA ALA A 19 -12.51 -9.89 -26.98
C ALA A 19 -11.11 -9.39 -26.59
N LEU A 20 -10.80 -9.28 -25.29
CA LEU A 20 -9.51 -8.83 -24.79
C LEU A 20 -8.50 -9.99 -24.76
N ALA A 21 -7.24 -9.67 -25.06
CA ALA A 21 -6.14 -10.59 -24.77
C ALA A 21 -5.87 -10.65 -23.25
N GLU A 22 -5.28 -11.74 -22.77
CA GLU A 22 -4.70 -11.75 -21.43
C GLU A 22 -3.47 -10.82 -21.36
N PRO A 23 -3.21 -10.17 -20.22
CA PRO A 23 -3.93 -10.27 -18.95
C PRO A 23 -5.19 -9.38 -18.85
N TYR A 24 -5.46 -8.51 -19.82
CA TYR A 24 -6.51 -7.49 -19.72
C TYR A 24 -7.91 -8.06 -19.51
N ARG A 25 -8.21 -9.24 -20.08
CA ARG A 25 -9.47 -9.95 -19.85
C ARG A 25 -9.65 -10.36 -18.39
N SER A 26 -8.68 -11.06 -17.81
CA SER A 26 -8.73 -11.47 -16.41
C SER A 26 -8.77 -10.26 -15.47
N GLN A 27 -8.02 -9.20 -15.75
CA GLN A 27 -8.06 -7.94 -14.97
C GLN A 27 -9.47 -7.33 -14.89
N ILE A 28 -10.27 -7.39 -15.96
CA ILE A 28 -11.68 -6.95 -15.90
C ILE A 28 -12.51 -7.87 -14.99
N TYR A 29 -12.48 -9.19 -15.23
CA TYR A 29 -13.32 -10.13 -14.48
C TYR A 29 -12.94 -10.24 -13.00
N GLU A 30 -11.67 -9.98 -12.65
CA GLU A 30 -11.17 -9.90 -11.28
C GLU A 30 -11.34 -8.53 -10.64
N ALA A 31 -11.97 -7.58 -11.36
CA ALA A 31 -12.25 -6.21 -10.94
C ALA A 31 -11.01 -5.43 -10.46
N LEU A 32 -9.84 -5.68 -11.07
CA LEU A 32 -8.55 -5.31 -10.48
C LEU A 32 -8.44 -3.82 -10.14
N ASP A 33 -8.79 -2.92 -11.06
CA ASP A 33 -8.72 -1.47 -10.84
C ASP A 33 -9.69 -1.00 -9.74
N LEU A 34 -10.87 -1.61 -9.66
CA LEU A 34 -11.85 -1.31 -8.62
C LEU A 34 -11.34 -1.79 -7.26
N HIS A 35 -10.90 -3.05 -7.17
CA HIS A 35 -10.38 -3.68 -5.96
C HIS A 35 -9.19 -2.90 -5.40
N ASN A 36 -8.16 -2.68 -6.22
CA ASN A 36 -6.95 -1.98 -5.81
C ASN A 36 -7.28 -0.53 -5.43
N GLY A 37 -8.18 0.12 -6.17
CA GLY A 37 -8.63 1.49 -5.89
C GLY A 37 -9.30 1.62 -4.51
N ILE A 38 -10.29 0.78 -4.20
CA ILE A 38 -11.03 0.87 -2.92
C ILE A 38 -10.16 0.49 -1.73
N TRP A 39 -9.35 -0.56 -1.84
CA TRP A 39 -8.47 -1.02 -0.76
C TRP A 39 -7.34 -0.01 -0.50
N ALA A 40 -6.73 0.55 -1.54
CA ALA A 40 -5.70 1.57 -1.38
C ALA A 40 -6.26 2.89 -0.83
N ALA A 41 -7.43 3.34 -1.29
CA ALA A 41 -8.02 4.58 -0.83
C ALA A 41 -8.31 4.55 0.68
N PHE A 42 -8.92 3.47 1.18
CA PHE A 42 -9.15 3.28 2.62
C PHE A 42 -7.84 3.38 3.41
N HIS A 43 -6.83 2.60 3.02
CA HIS A 43 -5.54 2.50 3.71
C HIS A 43 -4.65 3.75 3.57
N LEU A 44 -5.02 4.70 2.72
CA LEU A 44 -4.33 5.98 2.51
C LEU A 44 -5.19 7.20 2.89
N ARG A 45 -6.30 7.00 3.61
CA ARG A 45 -7.22 8.08 4.06
C ARG A 45 -7.79 8.93 2.91
N SER A 46 -8.08 8.27 1.78
CA SER A 46 -8.62 8.88 0.57
C SER A 46 -9.97 8.28 0.20
N SER A 47 -10.68 8.88 -0.76
CA SER A 47 -11.88 8.31 -1.37
C SER A 47 -11.54 7.62 -2.68
N ALA A 48 -12.03 6.39 -2.86
CA ALA A 48 -12.05 5.75 -4.17
C ALA A 48 -13.33 6.14 -4.91
N HIS A 49 -13.21 6.77 -6.07
CA HIS A 49 -14.32 6.97 -6.98
C HIS A 49 -13.89 6.65 -8.40
N LEU A 50 -14.40 5.55 -8.95
CA LEU A 50 -14.09 5.11 -10.30
C LEU A 50 -15.18 5.63 -11.24
N TRP A 51 -14.83 6.65 -12.04
CA TRP A 51 -15.78 7.40 -12.88
C TRP A 51 -16.56 6.51 -13.87
N TRP A 52 -15.94 5.45 -14.38
CA TRP A 52 -16.49 4.52 -15.36
C TRP A 52 -17.46 3.48 -14.78
N TRP A 53 -18.21 3.83 -13.73
CA TRP A 53 -19.13 2.91 -13.05
C TRP A 53 -20.19 2.33 -14.01
N ASP A 54 -20.65 3.13 -14.98
CA ASP A 54 -21.65 2.79 -16.00
C ASP A 54 -21.12 1.93 -17.16
N TYR A 55 -19.80 1.92 -17.38
CA TYR A 55 -19.13 1.12 -18.43
C TYR A 55 -18.30 -0.06 -17.90
N TYR A 56 -18.04 -0.13 -16.60
CA TYR A 56 -17.20 -1.15 -15.96
C TYR A 56 -17.89 -1.83 -14.78
N ILE A 57 -18.34 -1.09 -13.77
CA ILE A 57 -18.88 -1.70 -12.54
C ILE A 57 -20.26 -2.31 -12.77
N ASP A 58 -21.19 -1.55 -13.37
CA ASP A 58 -22.57 -1.97 -13.60
C ASP A 58 -22.68 -3.08 -14.66
N PRO A 59 -22.05 -2.99 -15.85
CA PRO A 59 -22.19 -4.01 -16.90
C PRO A 59 -21.55 -5.36 -16.55
N PHE A 60 -20.56 -5.38 -15.65
CA PHE A 60 -19.90 -6.60 -15.18
C PHE A 60 -20.33 -7.00 -13.75
N HIS A 61 -21.31 -6.31 -13.18
CA HIS A 61 -21.90 -6.60 -11.86
C HIS A 61 -20.89 -6.64 -10.70
N LEU A 62 -19.86 -5.78 -10.75
CA LEU A 62 -18.71 -5.80 -9.83
C LEU A 62 -18.99 -5.18 -8.44
N TYR A 63 -20.26 -4.94 -8.11
CA TYR A 63 -20.66 -4.38 -6.81
C TYR A 63 -20.32 -5.28 -5.61
N ASN A 64 -20.08 -6.58 -5.84
CA ASN A 64 -19.64 -7.50 -4.79
C ASN A 64 -18.24 -7.15 -4.24
N GLN A 65 -17.40 -6.42 -4.96
CA GLN A 65 -16.07 -6.00 -4.50
C GLN A 65 -16.11 -5.06 -3.30
N PHE A 66 -17.21 -4.31 -3.11
CA PHE A 66 -17.38 -3.45 -1.94
C PHE A 66 -17.65 -4.23 -0.65
N LEU A 67 -18.18 -5.46 -0.73
CA LEU A 67 -18.60 -6.23 0.46
C LEU A 67 -17.43 -6.59 1.39
N PRO A 68 -16.28 -7.13 0.92
CA PRO A 68 -15.14 -7.41 1.79
C PRO A 68 -14.61 -6.17 2.51
N LEU A 69 -14.53 -5.02 1.81
CA LEU A 69 -14.09 -3.77 2.41
C LEU A 69 -15.11 -3.23 3.43
N ALA A 70 -16.41 -3.37 3.17
CA ALA A 70 -17.45 -3.01 4.13
C ALA A 70 -17.42 -3.90 5.39
N LEU A 71 -17.18 -5.21 5.25
CA LEU A 71 -17.00 -6.14 6.38
C LEU A 71 -15.70 -5.89 7.15
N TYR A 72 -14.68 -5.35 6.50
CA TYR A 72 -13.44 -4.92 7.15
C TYR A 72 -13.64 -3.60 7.91
N ALA A 73 -14.16 -2.58 7.26
CA ALA A 73 -14.26 -1.22 7.80
C ALA A 73 -15.47 -0.96 8.72
N GLY A 74 -16.51 -1.80 8.68
CA GLY A 74 -17.86 -1.45 9.14
C GLY A 74 -18.02 -1.06 10.62
N ASP A 75 -17.12 -1.51 11.49
CA ASP A 75 -17.15 -1.26 12.94
C ASP A 75 -16.13 -0.18 13.39
N ASP A 76 -15.39 0.45 12.48
CA ASP A 76 -14.32 1.39 12.82
C ASP A 76 -14.75 2.87 12.67
N ASP A 77 -14.66 3.65 13.75
CA ASP A 77 -14.62 5.11 13.64
C ASP A 77 -13.16 5.58 13.46
N LEU A 78 -12.78 5.84 12.21
CA LEU A 78 -11.44 6.36 11.88
C LEU A 78 -11.24 7.83 12.26
N ALA A 79 -12.29 8.57 12.65
CA ALA A 79 -12.22 10.00 12.93
C ALA A 79 -11.81 10.31 14.38
N VAL A 80 -12.02 9.37 15.33
CA VAL A 80 -11.55 9.49 16.72
C VAL A 80 -10.06 9.14 16.89
N GLU A 81 -9.45 8.56 15.86
CA GLU A 81 -8.10 8.01 15.90
C GLU A 81 -7.03 9.02 15.44
N SER A 82 -5.88 9.06 16.13
CA SER A 82 -4.73 9.90 15.76
C SER A 82 -3.91 9.26 14.63
N LEU A 83 -4.55 9.05 13.48
CA LEU A 83 -4.01 8.30 12.35
C LEU A 83 -2.82 9.00 11.67
N ARG A 84 -1.74 8.26 11.50
CA ARG A 84 -0.60 8.55 10.62
C ARG A 84 -0.41 7.41 9.61
N THR A 85 0.28 7.68 8.50
CA THR A 85 0.63 6.63 7.53
C THR A 85 1.52 5.58 8.21
N ALA A 86 1.19 4.30 8.03
CA ALA A 86 2.03 3.22 8.50
C ALA A 86 3.32 3.13 7.68
N ASP A 87 4.43 2.84 8.37
CA ASP A 87 5.61 2.27 7.72
C ASP A 87 5.21 0.98 6.98
N ARG A 88 6.03 0.57 6.01
CA ARG A 88 5.86 -0.74 5.40
C ARG A 88 6.05 -1.83 6.44
N VAL A 89 5.06 -2.71 6.60
CA VAL A 89 5.03 -3.71 7.66
C VAL A 89 5.58 -5.07 7.23
N VAL A 90 5.53 -5.41 5.93
CA VAL A 90 6.08 -6.67 5.42
C VAL A 90 7.52 -6.53 4.95
N SER A 91 8.27 -7.61 5.14
CA SER A 91 9.57 -7.81 4.52
C SER A 91 9.39 -8.15 3.03
N GLY A 92 9.35 -7.16 2.11
CA GLY A 92 9.33 -7.42 0.65
C GLY A 92 10.43 -6.92 -0.36
N SER A 93 10.98 -7.79 -1.23
CA SER A 93 11.92 -7.60 -2.36
C SER A 93 11.20 -7.20 -3.63
N GLU A 94 11.26 -5.91 -3.86
CA GLU A 94 11.28 -5.41 -5.20
C GLU A 94 12.57 -4.59 -5.37
N ALA A 95 13.03 -4.49 -6.61
CA ALA A 95 12.96 -3.22 -7.31
C ALA A 95 12.38 -2.07 -6.45
N VAL A 96 13.17 -1.46 -5.57
CA VAL A 96 12.70 -0.25 -4.87
C VAL A 96 12.58 0.81 -5.93
N ARG A 97 11.36 1.25 -6.23
CA ARG A 97 11.10 2.13 -7.35
C ARG A 97 10.83 3.56 -6.88
N ALA A 98 11.67 4.49 -7.30
CA ALA A 98 11.41 5.92 -7.22
C ALA A 98 10.73 6.36 -8.53
N THR A 99 9.40 6.39 -8.51
CA THR A 99 8.60 6.95 -9.60
C THR A 99 8.52 8.48 -9.45
N PRO A 100 8.88 9.27 -10.47
CA PRO A 100 8.75 10.72 -10.44
C PRO A 100 7.29 11.18 -10.30
N GLY A 101 7.01 12.07 -9.35
CA GLY A 101 5.70 12.72 -9.20
C GLY A 101 5.61 14.11 -9.83
N LEU A 102 6.74 14.75 -10.16
CA LEU A 102 6.80 16.07 -10.77
C LEU A 102 6.83 15.94 -12.31
N SER A 103 5.68 16.12 -12.94
CA SER A 103 5.45 15.77 -14.35
C SER A 103 5.52 16.94 -15.34
N ASP A 104 5.38 18.19 -14.89
CA ASP A 104 5.48 19.37 -15.76
C ASP A 104 6.91 19.54 -16.30
N PHE A 105 7.01 19.73 -17.62
CA PHE A 105 8.25 19.93 -18.35
C PHE A 105 9.06 21.15 -17.84
N TYR A 106 8.41 22.21 -17.36
CA TYR A 106 9.09 23.42 -16.90
C TYR A 106 9.18 23.54 -15.37
N ALA A 107 8.80 22.51 -14.62
CA ALA A 107 8.88 22.54 -13.18
C ALA A 107 10.34 22.40 -12.69
N VAL A 108 10.71 23.23 -11.72
CA VAL A 108 12.00 23.14 -11.02
C VAL A 108 11.82 22.29 -9.77
N SER A 109 12.53 21.17 -9.70
CA SER A 109 12.54 20.34 -8.50
C SER A 109 13.15 21.12 -7.31
N THR A 110 12.40 21.20 -6.21
CA THR A 110 12.84 21.82 -4.95
C THR A 110 13.59 20.86 -4.02
N GLN A 111 13.76 19.60 -4.42
CA GLN A 111 14.42 18.56 -3.64
C GLN A 111 15.22 17.63 -4.56
N THR A 112 16.54 17.62 -4.44
CA THR A 112 17.43 16.77 -5.25
C THR A 112 17.91 15.52 -4.54
N VAL A 113 17.58 15.33 -3.25
CA VAL A 113 18.00 14.18 -2.44
C VAL A 113 16.77 13.42 -1.96
N PHE A 114 16.75 12.12 -2.20
CA PHE A 114 15.68 11.19 -1.84
C PHE A 114 16.31 10.05 -1.02
N THR A 115 15.86 9.87 0.21
CA THR A 115 16.41 8.84 1.11
C THR A 115 15.40 7.71 1.24
N LEU A 116 15.87 6.48 1.05
CA LEU A 116 15.12 5.28 1.33
C LEU A 116 15.06 5.07 2.85
N THR A 117 13.86 5.05 3.42
CA THR A 117 13.63 4.78 4.85
C THR A 117 12.46 3.82 4.97
N ASN A 118 12.61 2.76 5.77
CA ASN A 118 11.59 1.72 5.96
C ASN A 118 11.02 1.16 4.63
N GLY A 119 11.89 0.99 3.62
CA GLY A 119 11.53 0.49 2.29
C GLY A 119 10.85 1.50 1.36
N ARG A 120 10.69 2.77 1.74
CA ARG A 120 10.07 3.81 0.91
C ARG A 120 10.93 5.06 0.73
N PHE A 121 10.90 5.63 -0.48
CA PHE A 121 11.41 6.98 -0.73
C PHE A 121 10.34 8.01 -0.36
N SER A 122 10.75 9.11 0.26
CA SER A 122 9.89 10.27 0.56
C SER A 122 10.25 11.46 -0.33
N GLY A 123 9.28 12.35 -0.57
CA GLY A 123 9.48 13.54 -1.40
C GLY A 123 9.36 13.31 -2.91
N LEU A 124 8.91 12.12 -3.36
CA LEU A 124 8.81 11.76 -4.79
C LEU A 124 7.90 12.69 -5.59
N GLU A 125 6.98 13.42 -4.95
CA GLU A 125 6.18 14.49 -5.56
C GLU A 125 7.03 15.66 -6.11
N LYS A 126 8.30 15.75 -5.71
CA LYS A 126 9.30 16.72 -6.21
C LYS A 126 10.33 16.09 -7.13
N LEU A 127 10.34 14.76 -7.29
CA LEU A 127 11.23 14.08 -8.24
C LEU A 127 10.70 14.36 -9.65
N SER A 128 11.52 15.04 -10.46
CA SER A 128 11.22 15.35 -11.86
C SER A 128 11.31 14.11 -12.74
N GLN A 129 10.33 13.91 -13.61
CA GLN A 129 10.45 12.94 -14.72
C GLN A 129 11.37 13.46 -15.84
N TRP A 130 11.66 14.76 -15.86
CA TRP A 130 12.47 15.41 -16.88
C TRP A 130 13.91 15.64 -16.38
N LEU A 131 14.86 14.93 -16.98
CA LEU A 131 16.29 15.08 -16.69
C LEU A 131 16.91 16.05 -17.71
N HIS A 132 16.95 17.34 -17.41
CA HIS A 132 17.39 18.39 -18.33
C HIS A 132 18.92 18.54 -18.48
N GLY A 133 19.37 18.71 -19.72
CA GLY A 133 20.74 19.05 -20.10
C GLY A 133 21.02 20.56 -20.11
N SER A 134 22.12 20.95 -20.75
CA SER A 134 22.68 22.31 -20.70
C SER A 134 21.79 23.39 -21.33
N SER A 135 20.99 23.08 -22.36
CA SER A 135 20.08 24.05 -23.00
C SER A 135 18.91 24.46 -22.10
N LYS A 136 18.61 23.67 -21.06
CA LYS A 136 17.51 23.89 -20.12
C LYS A 136 18.01 23.86 -18.67
N SER A 137 19.20 24.41 -18.46
CA SER A 137 19.91 24.43 -17.16
C SER A 137 19.10 25.04 -16.01
N ALA A 138 18.21 25.99 -16.28
CA ALA A 138 17.29 26.58 -15.29
C ALA A 138 16.27 25.57 -14.70
N TYR A 139 15.99 24.47 -15.41
CA TYR A 139 15.03 23.43 -15.04
C TYR A 139 15.72 22.10 -14.69
N ARG A 140 17.04 22.13 -14.46
CA ARG A 140 17.86 20.94 -14.24
C ARG A 140 17.72 20.40 -12.82
N SER A 141 17.30 19.13 -12.74
CA SER A 141 17.39 18.30 -11.53
C SER A 141 18.37 17.14 -11.79
N ASP A 142 19.40 17.01 -10.96
CA ASP A 142 20.29 15.84 -10.93
C ASP A 142 20.00 15.03 -9.65
N PRO A 143 19.01 14.11 -9.66
CA PRO A 143 18.54 13.43 -8.44
C PRO A 143 19.61 12.53 -7.82
N ILE A 144 19.61 12.49 -6.49
CA ILE A 144 20.49 11.71 -5.62
C ILE A 144 19.62 10.82 -4.75
N PHE A 145 19.88 9.52 -4.79
CA PHE A 145 19.22 8.51 -3.96
C PHE A 145 20.20 8.01 -2.89
N ASN A 146 19.81 8.12 -1.63
CA ASN A 146 20.53 7.51 -0.51
C ASN A 146 19.76 6.26 -0.08
N LEU A 147 20.41 5.10 -0.06
CA LEU A 147 19.79 3.85 0.35
C LEU A 147 20.80 2.86 0.94
N THR A 148 20.30 1.87 1.66
CA THR A 148 21.09 0.68 2.02
C THR A 148 20.60 -0.49 1.17
N MET A 149 21.51 -1.06 0.37
CA MET A 149 21.29 -2.34 -0.31
C MET A 149 21.63 -3.48 0.66
N PRO A 150 20.71 -4.42 0.94
CA PRO A 150 21.00 -5.55 1.83
C PRO A 150 21.85 -6.64 1.15
N ALA A 151 21.75 -6.78 -0.18
CA ALA A 151 22.54 -7.70 -0.99
C ALA A 151 23.12 -7.00 -2.23
N GLN A 152 24.00 -7.70 -2.96
CA GLN A 152 24.53 -7.23 -4.24
C GLN A 152 23.43 -7.22 -5.32
N GLY A 153 23.49 -6.21 -6.19
CA GLY A 153 22.50 -5.96 -7.20
C GLY A 153 22.92 -5.00 -8.31
N SER A 154 21.95 -4.20 -8.74
CA SER A 154 21.97 -3.21 -9.80
C SER A 154 21.02 -2.04 -9.49
N PHE A 155 21.36 -0.87 -10.00
CA PHE A 155 20.48 0.28 -10.15
C PHE A 155 20.08 0.43 -11.62
N VAL A 156 18.79 0.65 -11.90
CA VAL A 156 18.21 0.74 -13.23
C VAL A 156 17.51 2.09 -13.41
N VAL A 157 17.73 2.75 -14.55
CA VAL A 157 16.98 3.93 -14.99
C VAL A 157 16.11 3.53 -16.17
N HIS A 158 14.79 3.63 -16.01
CA HIS A 158 13.83 3.31 -17.07
C HIS A 158 13.54 4.58 -17.89
N VAL A 159 14.11 4.67 -19.08
CA VAL A 159 13.96 5.83 -19.98
C VAL A 159 12.78 5.60 -20.91
N VAL A 160 11.74 6.43 -20.78
CA VAL A 160 10.58 6.42 -21.69
C VAL A 160 10.95 7.05 -23.02
N LYS A 161 11.68 8.18 -23.01
CA LYS A 161 12.12 8.85 -24.24
C LYS A 161 13.36 9.72 -24.01
N VAL A 162 14.24 9.83 -25.02
CA VAL A 162 15.32 10.83 -25.07
C VAL A 162 15.12 11.83 -26.21
N ALA A 163 15.50 13.09 -26.01
CA ALA A 163 15.52 14.10 -27.07
C ALA A 163 16.63 13.81 -28.11
N PRO A 164 16.51 14.28 -29.38
CA PRO A 164 17.53 14.05 -30.40
C PRO A 164 18.95 14.53 -30.03
N TRP A 165 19.07 15.54 -29.15
CA TRP A 165 20.35 16.09 -28.68
C TRP A 165 20.68 15.69 -27.22
N GLY A 166 20.08 14.60 -26.74
CA GLY A 166 20.37 13.95 -25.45
C GLY A 166 21.30 12.73 -25.52
N ILE A 167 21.84 12.40 -26.71
CA ILE A 167 22.63 11.18 -26.99
C ILE A 167 23.82 11.03 -26.03
N ASP A 168 24.08 9.79 -25.58
CA ASP A 168 25.21 9.32 -24.76
C ASP A 168 25.55 10.16 -23.52
N SER A 169 24.56 10.86 -22.97
CA SER A 169 24.80 11.99 -22.07
C SER A 169 24.36 11.80 -20.62
N ILE A 170 23.56 10.77 -20.34
CA ILE A 170 23.20 10.36 -18.98
C ILE A 170 24.38 9.67 -18.29
N LYS A 171 24.74 10.15 -17.10
CA LYS A 171 25.81 9.57 -16.27
C LYS A 171 25.25 9.19 -14.91
N ILE A 172 25.58 7.97 -14.47
CA ILE A 172 25.26 7.48 -13.14
C ILE A 172 26.54 7.49 -12.31
N LEU A 173 26.47 8.09 -11.12
CA LEU A 173 27.55 8.10 -10.15
C LEU A 173 27.13 7.30 -8.91
N ILE A 174 27.89 6.28 -8.55
CA ILE A 174 27.75 5.54 -7.29
C ILE A 174 28.86 6.03 -6.36
N ASP A 175 28.50 6.55 -5.19
CA ASP A 175 29.42 7.07 -4.17
C ASP A 175 30.42 8.11 -4.72
N ASN A 176 29.91 8.93 -5.65
CA ASN A 176 30.61 9.97 -6.42
C ASN A 176 31.60 9.44 -7.50
N VAL A 177 31.66 8.13 -7.74
CA VAL A 177 32.41 7.51 -8.86
C VAL A 177 31.47 7.30 -10.05
N SER A 178 31.84 7.77 -11.24
CA SER A 178 31.07 7.54 -12.47
C SER A 178 31.17 6.07 -12.89
N VAL A 179 30.04 5.38 -13.04
CA VAL A 179 29.98 3.93 -13.29
C VAL A 179 29.33 3.54 -14.63
N SER A 180 28.72 4.48 -15.35
CA SER A 180 28.19 4.25 -16.70
C SER A 180 28.50 5.37 -17.67
N GLU A 181 28.67 4.96 -18.93
CA GLU A 181 28.41 5.75 -20.13
C GLU A 181 27.57 4.83 -21.03
N ALA A 182 26.27 5.08 -21.07
CA ALA A 182 25.34 4.24 -21.83
C ALA A 182 25.21 4.77 -23.26
N THR A 183 25.28 3.87 -24.25
CA THR A 183 25.06 4.19 -25.66
C THR A 183 23.67 3.74 -26.11
N TYR A 184 22.95 4.61 -26.81
CA TYR A 184 21.61 4.36 -27.35
C TYR A 184 21.39 5.15 -28.64
N ALA A 185 20.42 4.73 -29.44
CA ALA A 185 20.13 5.39 -30.70
C ALA A 185 19.49 6.78 -30.49
N VAL A 186 19.60 7.63 -31.50
CA VAL A 186 18.95 8.95 -31.52
C VAL A 186 17.43 8.77 -31.48
N ASP A 187 16.74 9.58 -30.66
CA ASP A 187 15.27 9.53 -30.47
C ASP A 187 14.76 8.16 -29.98
N SER A 188 15.60 7.37 -29.28
CA SER A 188 15.20 6.13 -28.62
C SER A 188 14.09 6.35 -27.58
N ALA A 189 13.23 5.32 -27.45
CA ALA A 189 12.16 5.24 -26.48
C ALA A 189 12.15 3.87 -25.80
N ASN A 190 11.62 3.81 -24.58
CA ASN A 190 11.43 2.61 -23.77
C ASN A 190 12.68 1.71 -23.67
N PHE A 191 13.73 2.22 -23.03
CA PHE A 191 14.98 1.48 -22.80
C PHE A 191 15.53 1.69 -21.38
N ASP A 192 16.25 0.68 -20.90
CA ASP A 192 16.77 0.64 -19.54
C ASP A 192 18.28 0.86 -19.51
N ILE A 193 18.76 1.56 -18.49
CA ILE A 193 20.19 1.72 -18.20
C ILE A 193 20.47 1.10 -16.82
N SER A 194 21.14 -0.05 -16.82
CA SER A 194 21.45 -0.81 -15.61
C SER A 194 22.95 -0.72 -15.26
N VAL A 195 23.26 -0.49 -13.99
CA VAL A 195 24.63 -0.51 -13.44
C VAL A 195 24.67 -1.38 -12.18
N PRO A 196 25.74 -2.16 -11.93
CA PRO A 196 25.84 -2.95 -10.71
C PRO A 196 25.96 -2.05 -9.46
N LEU A 197 25.39 -2.50 -8.36
CA LEU A 197 25.40 -1.85 -7.04
C LEU A 197 25.72 -2.91 -5.98
N SER A 198 26.65 -2.65 -5.06
CA SER A 198 27.00 -3.63 -4.01
C SER A 198 25.97 -3.66 -2.87
N ALA A 199 26.13 -4.60 -1.94
CA ALA A 199 25.50 -4.50 -0.63
C ALA A 199 26.18 -3.38 0.19
N GLY A 200 25.40 -2.68 1.03
CA GLY A 200 25.85 -1.60 1.88
C GLY A 200 25.11 -0.28 1.64
N LEU A 201 25.56 0.76 2.36
CA LEU A 201 25.06 2.13 2.20
C LEU A 201 25.61 2.73 0.90
N HIS A 202 24.73 3.27 0.06
CA HIS A 202 25.07 3.87 -1.22
C HIS A 202 24.40 5.22 -1.44
N LYS A 203 25.13 6.12 -2.12
CA LYS A 203 24.66 7.38 -2.69
C LYS A 203 24.71 7.27 -4.22
N VAL A 204 23.56 7.15 -4.87
CA VAL A 204 23.45 7.02 -6.33
C VAL A 204 22.94 8.33 -6.93
N GLN A 205 23.72 9.00 -7.76
CA GLN A 205 23.32 10.23 -8.46
C GLN A 205 23.13 9.97 -9.96
N VAL A 206 22.04 10.50 -10.53
CA VAL A 206 21.82 10.53 -11.99
C VAL A 206 21.95 11.95 -12.50
N LYS A 207 22.69 12.13 -13.60
CA LYS A 207 22.94 13.44 -14.22
C LYS A 207 22.76 13.37 -15.72
N ASN A 208 22.18 14.41 -16.31
CA ASN A 208 22.28 14.66 -17.74
C ASN A 208 23.46 15.61 -18.01
N THR A 209 24.45 15.19 -18.78
CA THR A 209 25.62 16.00 -19.15
C THR A 209 25.56 16.55 -20.58
N GLY A 210 24.47 16.26 -21.29
CA GLY A 210 24.25 16.57 -22.69
C GLY A 210 23.52 17.89 -22.90
N GLN A 211 22.98 18.06 -24.10
CA GLN A 211 22.44 19.34 -24.53
C GLN A 211 20.94 19.50 -24.22
N ASP A 212 20.13 18.46 -24.41
CA ASP A 212 18.67 18.51 -24.23
C ASP A 212 18.17 17.53 -23.14
N TRP A 213 16.96 16.96 -23.20
CA TRP A 213 16.32 16.24 -22.06
C TRP A 213 16.14 14.72 -22.23
N PHE A 214 15.86 14.05 -21.11
CA PHE A 214 15.26 12.69 -21.04
C PHE A 214 13.93 12.75 -20.29
N LEU A 215 12.99 11.89 -20.68
CA LEU A 215 11.80 11.52 -19.93
C LEU A 215 12.06 10.16 -19.27
N VAL A 216 12.12 10.16 -17.94
CA VAL A 216 12.38 8.98 -17.09
C VAL A 216 11.06 8.52 -16.48
N GLY A 217 10.70 7.25 -16.66
CA GLY A 217 9.49 6.66 -16.08
C GLY A 217 9.69 6.28 -14.62
N SER A 218 10.87 5.75 -14.28
CA SER A 218 11.24 5.41 -12.92
C SER A 218 12.75 5.17 -12.75
N TYR A 219 13.20 5.23 -11.51
CA TYR A 219 14.49 4.73 -11.06
C TYR A 219 14.27 3.52 -10.15
N GLU A 220 15.09 2.49 -10.25
CA GLU A 220 14.83 1.19 -9.63
C GLU A 220 16.10 0.56 -9.03
N PHE A 221 15.98 -0.11 -7.88
CA PHE A 221 17.09 -0.77 -7.19
C PHE A 221 16.80 -2.27 -6.96
N VAL A 222 17.53 -3.15 -7.65
CA VAL A 222 17.31 -4.61 -7.75
C VAL A 222 18.58 -5.38 -7.34
N PRO A 223 18.51 -6.64 -6.87
CA PRO A 223 17.52 -7.05 -5.91
C PRO A 223 17.78 -6.28 -4.62
N ASN A 224 16.74 -5.66 -4.10
CA ASN A 224 16.65 -5.51 -2.65
C ASN A 224 16.30 -6.92 -2.09
N ASP A 225 16.89 -7.35 -0.98
CA ASP A 225 16.94 -8.76 -0.53
C ASP A 225 15.96 -9.09 0.60
N ILE A 226 14.78 -9.60 0.21
CA ILE A 226 13.51 -9.50 0.96
C ILE A 226 12.41 -10.28 0.12
N ARG A 227 11.06 -10.13 0.19
CA ARG A 227 10.01 -10.99 -0.52
C ARG A 227 8.98 -10.34 -1.55
N PRO A 228 8.28 -11.02 -2.48
CA PRO A 228 7.39 -10.33 -3.45
C PRO A 228 6.01 -9.88 -2.90
N ILE A 229 6.04 -8.96 -1.92
CA ILE A 229 4.89 -8.46 -1.14
C ILE A 229 5.13 -7.00 -0.76
N ASP A 230 4.12 -6.14 -0.80
CA ASP A 230 4.15 -4.80 -0.16
C ASP A 230 2.94 -4.62 0.77
N SER A 231 2.90 -3.49 1.49
CA SER A 231 1.83 -3.17 2.43
C SER A 231 1.61 -1.67 2.57
N ILE A 232 0.37 -1.19 2.46
CA ILE A 232 -0.01 0.19 2.80
C ILE A 232 -0.98 0.18 3.96
N GLY A 233 -1.06 1.30 4.68
CA GLY A 233 -1.90 1.34 5.88
C GLY A 233 -1.79 2.61 6.70
N MET A 234 -2.54 2.56 7.79
CA MET A 234 -2.68 3.60 8.81
C MET A 234 -2.32 3.00 10.16
N VAL A 235 -1.79 3.81 11.06
CA VAL A 235 -1.48 3.43 12.43
C VAL A 235 -1.76 4.63 13.34
N SER A 236 -2.34 4.37 14.52
CA SER A 236 -2.45 5.29 15.65
C SER A 236 -1.58 4.77 16.80
N ASP A 237 -1.67 5.38 17.98
CA ASP A 237 -0.92 4.92 19.15
C ASP A 237 -1.44 3.58 19.70
N ASN A 238 -2.65 3.12 19.32
CA ASN A 238 -3.23 1.88 19.83
C ASN A 238 -3.92 1.02 18.76
N ARG A 239 -3.94 1.41 17.47
CA ARG A 239 -4.51 0.60 16.39
C ARG A 239 -3.71 0.68 15.10
N ALA A 240 -3.89 -0.30 14.22
CA ALA A 240 -3.42 -0.22 12.84
C ALA A 240 -4.40 -0.88 11.87
N TRP A 241 -4.43 -0.37 10.64
CA TRP A 241 -5.16 -0.90 9.49
C TRP A 241 -4.17 -1.06 8.35
N LEU A 242 -4.02 -2.27 7.85
CA LEU A 242 -2.95 -2.66 6.94
C LEU A 242 -3.56 -3.49 5.80
N TRP A 243 -3.24 -3.14 4.56
CA TRP A 243 -3.50 -3.98 3.40
C TRP A 243 -2.17 -4.43 2.82
N ILE A 244 -2.00 -5.74 2.72
CA ILE A 244 -0.76 -6.44 2.39
C ILE A 244 -1.01 -7.23 1.11
N PHE A 245 -0.14 -7.10 0.12
CA PHE A 245 -0.43 -7.54 -1.23
C PHE A 245 0.80 -8.00 -2.01
N ASP A 246 0.58 -9.03 -2.83
CA ASP A 246 1.41 -9.44 -3.95
C ASP A 246 1.44 -8.34 -5.00
N THR A 247 2.62 -7.79 -5.23
CA THR A 247 2.88 -6.68 -6.14
C THR A 247 2.65 -7.08 -7.60
N ALA A 248 2.95 -8.34 -7.97
CA ALA A 248 2.64 -8.88 -9.29
C ALA A 248 1.13 -8.94 -9.53
N SER A 249 0.35 -9.37 -8.53
CA SER A 249 -1.13 -9.34 -8.63
C SER A 249 -1.68 -7.92 -8.74
N GLN A 250 -1.03 -6.89 -8.18
CA GLN A 250 -1.51 -5.50 -8.32
C GLN A 250 -1.33 -4.94 -9.74
N LEU A 251 -0.31 -5.42 -10.44
CA LEU A 251 -0.05 -5.12 -11.86
C LEU A 251 -0.87 -6.01 -12.80
N GLY A 252 -1.73 -6.88 -12.26
CA GLY A 252 -2.51 -7.84 -13.03
C GLY A 252 -1.64 -8.81 -13.81
N MET A 253 -0.45 -9.12 -13.29
CA MET A 253 0.38 -10.23 -13.75
C MET A 253 -0.08 -11.52 -13.06
N THR A 254 0.44 -12.66 -13.51
CA THR A 254 0.24 -13.95 -12.82
C THR A 254 0.67 -13.79 -11.35
N PRO A 255 -0.23 -14.03 -10.38
CA PRO A 255 0.13 -13.95 -8.97
C PRO A 255 1.22 -14.95 -8.60
N ASN A 256 2.00 -14.59 -7.58
CA ASN A 256 2.95 -15.51 -6.96
C ASN A 256 2.21 -16.70 -6.30
N PRO A 257 2.91 -17.83 -6.05
CA PRO A 257 2.39 -18.90 -5.21
C PRO A 257 1.93 -18.38 -3.84
N PRO A 258 1.03 -19.10 -3.13
CA PRO A 258 0.55 -18.68 -1.83
C PRO A 258 1.67 -18.34 -0.85
N PHE A 259 1.49 -17.24 -0.13
CA PHE A 259 2.46 -16.72 0.82
C PHE A 259 2.28 -17.43 2.15
N GLU A 260 3.30 -18.19 2.56
CA GLU A 260 3.31 -18.99 3.79
C GLU A 260 4.33 -18.45 4.79
N ASN A 261 3.97 -18.51 6.09
CA ASN A 261 4.84 -18.07 7.20
C ASN A 261 5.35 -16.64 7.00
N GLU A 262 4.47 -15.76 6.52
CA GLU A 262 4.75 -14.33 6.47
C GLU A 262 4.62 -13.69 7.85
N THR A 263 5.33 -12.59 8.05
CA THR A 263 5.25 -11.79 9.27
C THR A 263 5.11 -10.31 8.95
N ILE A 264 4.43 -9.60 9.85
CA ILE A 264 4.36 -8.14 9.84
C ILE A 264 5.16 -7.58 11.01
N THR A 265 5.74 -6.40 10.84
CA THR A 265 6.34 -5.57 11.89
C THR A 265 5.69 -4.19 11.87
N VAL A 266 4.85 -3.91 12.86
CA VAL A 266 4.12 -2.64 13.01
C VAL A 266 4.87 -1.73 13.99
N ARG A 267 4.97 -0.43 13.68
CA ARG A 267 5.81 0.53 14.41
C ARG A 267 5.06 1.75 14.93
N GLY A 268 5.40 2.13 16.16
CA GLY A 268 4.82 3.25 16.90
C GLY A 268 3.38 3.01 17.36
N LEU A 269 3.04 1.75 17.66
CA LEU A 269 1.99 1.43 18.62
C LEU A 269 2.53 1.72 20.03
N ALA A 270 1.67 1.87 21.02
CA ALA A 270 2.02 1.86 22.44
C ALA A 270 2.38 0.44 22.89
N ASP A 271 3.10 0.31 24.00
CA ASP A 271 3.42 -1.00 24.58
C ASP A 271 2.16 -1.61 25.21
N GLY A 272 1.93 -2.91 24.99
CA GLY A 272 0.72 -3.62 25.40
C GLY A 272 0.43 -4.85 24.54
N ASP A 273 -0.65 -5.56 24.84
CA ASP A 273 -1.10 -6.74 24.10
C ASP A 273 -2.17 -6.38 23.06
N TYR A 274 -2.11 -7.02 21.89
CA TYR A 274 -2.99 -6.74 20.75
C TYR A 274 -3.51 -8.01 20.09
N PHE A 275 -4.74 -7.95 19.59
CA PHE A 275 -5.27 -8.85 18.57
C PHE A 275 -4.85 -8.37 17.18
N ILE A 276 -4.46 -9.32 16.34
CA ILE A 276 -4.10 -9.13 14.94
C ILE A 276 -5.11 -9.91 14.11
N ASP A 277 -6.16 -9.21 13.70
CA ASP A 277 -7.29 -9.77 12.96
C ASP A 277 -7.02 -9.67 11.46
N SER A 278 -6.91 -10.83 10.81
CA SER A 278 -6.67 -10.95 9.36
C SER A 278 -7.99 -11.20 8.61
N TYR A 279 -8.18 -10.54 7.48
CA TYR A 279 -9.41 -10.52 6.69
C TYR A 279 -9.15 -10.88 5.22
N ALA A 280 -10.07 -11.66 4.64
CA ALA A 280 -10.14 -11.86 3.20
C ALA A 280 -10.61 -10.56 2.52
N THR A 281 -9.85 -10.10 1.53
CA THR A 281 -10.11 -8.85 0.80
C THR A 281 -11.06 -9.02 -0.39
N ARG A 282 -11.35 -10.27 -0.78
CA ARG A 282 -12.14 -10.65 -1.95
C ARG A 282 -13.41 -11.40 -1.54
N PRO A 283 -14.51 -11.34 -2.33
CA PRO A 283 -15.78 -11.96 -1.97
C PRO A 283 -15.64 -13.45 -1.58
N PRO A 284 -16.28 -13.92 -0.49
CA PRO A 284 -17.30 -13.22 0.31
C PRO A 284 -16.73 -12.20 1.32
N GLY A 285 -15.42 -12.17 1.55
CA GLY A 285 -14.77 -11.33 2.55
C GLY A 285 -14.89 -11.85 3.99
N GLY A 286 -14.60 -10.98 4.96
CA GLY A 286 -14.70 -11.29 6.39
C GLY A 286 -13.38 -11.75 7.05
N ARG A 287 -13.38 -11.86 8.37
CA ARG A 287 -12.21 -12.25 9.18
C ARG A 287 -11.90 -13.74 9.01
N ILE A 288 -10.64 -14.05 8.69
CA ILE A 288 -10.13 -15.41 8.42
C ILE A 288 -9.17 -15.94 9.49
N ALA A 289 -8.54 -15.06 10.27
CA ALA A 289 -7.71 -15.45 11.41
C ALA A 289 -7.64 -14.33 12.46
N THR A 290 -7.33 -14.70 13.70
CA THR A 290 -6.95 -13.82 14.79
C THR A 290 -5.73 -14.44 15.46
N VAL A 291 -4.69 -13.64 15.72
CA VAL A 291 -3.57 -14.02 16.59
C VAL A 291 -3.31 -12.93 17.62
N GLU A 292 -2.71 -13.28 18.75
CA GLU A 292 -2.28 -12.33 19.78
C GLU A 292 -0.78 -12.03 19.63
N ALA A 293 -0.37 -10.77 19.81
CA ALA A 293 1.02 -10.39 19.97
C ALA A 293 1.15 -9.09 20.80
N SER A 294 2.29 -8.94 21.48
CA SER A 294 2.60 -7.75 22.27
C SER A 294 3.44 -6.75 21.46
N SER A 295 3.19 -5.46 21.66
CA SER A 295 4.07 -4.36 21.28
C SER A 295 5.05 -4.08 22.42
N VAL A 296 6.35 -3.98 22.11
CA VAL A 296 7.42 -3.67 23.09
C VAL A 296 8.38 -2.64 22.50
N GLY A 297 8.61 -1.53 23.19
CA GLY A 297 9.35 -0.40 22.66
C GLY A 297 8.66 0.22 21.42
N GLY A 298 7.34 0.12 21.35
CA GLY A 298 6.51 0.52 20.22
C GLY A 298 6.72 -0.28 18.94
N ILE A 299 7.14 -1.55 19.05
CA ILE A 299 7.30 -2.46 17.93
C ILE A 299 6.51 -3.75 18.22
N LEU A 300 5.57 -4.07 17.33
CA LEU A 300 4.81 -5.33 17.36
C LEU A 300 5.20 -6.18 16.15
N THR A 301 5.45 -7.48 16.38
CA THR A 301 5.68 -8.46 15.30
C THR A 301 4.70 -9.61 15.44
N ALA A 302 4.00 -9.95 14.35
CA ALA A 302 3.01 -11.02 14.31
C ALA A 302 3.13 -11.84 13.02
N GLY A 303 2.71 -13.11 13.08
CA GLY A 303 2.57 -13.97 11.90
C GLY A 303 1.26 -13.73 11.17
N LEU A 304 1.26 -13.87 9.84
CA LEU A 304 0.07 -13.87 9.01
C LEU A 304 -0.39 -15.31 8.71
N PRO A 305 -1.71 -15.55 8.52
CA PRO A 305 -2.18 -16.79 7.91
C PRO A 305 -1.71 -16.88 6.45
N THR A 306 -1.71 -18.09 5.88
CA THR A 306 -1.44 -18.26 4.45
C THR A 306 -2.45 -17.48 3.60
N PHE A 307 -1.96 -16.68 2.65
CA PHE A 307 -2.81 -15.91 1.75
C PHE A 307 -2.33 -15.98 0.29
N SER A 308 -3.13 -15.46 -0.63
CA SER A 308 -2.81 -15.37 -2.05
C SER A 308 -3.34 -14.04 -2.59
N ARG A 309 -2.56 -13.39 -3.45
CA ARG A 309 -2.78 -12.03 -3.96
C ARG A 309 -2.76 -10.94 -2.90
N ASP A 310 -3.63 -10.97 -1.90
CA ASP A 310 -3.71 -9.91 -0.91
C ASP A 310 -4.52 -10.30 0.34
N ILE A 311 -4.28 -9.58 1.43
CA ILE A 311 -4.91 -9.77 2.75
C ILE A 311 -4.99 -8.42 3.46
N ALA A 312 -6.04 -8.20 4.26
CA ALA A 312 -6.16 -7.03 5.12
C ALA A 312 -6.01 -7.43 6.58
N VAL A 313 -5.43 -6.55 7.41
CA VAL A 313 -5.13 -6.81 8.81
C VAL A 313 -5.54 -5.60 9.65
N LYS A 314 -6.21 -5.85 10.76
CA LYS A 314 -6.36 -4.88 11.86
C LYS A 314 -5.46 -5.27 13.02
N VAL A 315 -4.87 -4.29 13.67
CA VAL A 315 -4.24 -4.44 15.00
C VAL A 315 -5.08 -3.65 15.99
N ILE A 316 -5.58 -4.32 17.03
CA ILE A 316 -6.58 -3.82 17.99
C ILE A 316 -6.11 -4.19 19.40
N PRO A 317 -6.19 -3.32 20.42
CA PRO A 317 -5.66 -3.64 21.74
C PRO A 317 -6.50 -4.71 22.46
N VAL A 318 -5.86 -5.60 23.20
CA VAL A 318 -6.54 -6.57 24.07
C VAL A 318 -7.08 -5.82 25.28
N CYS A 319 -8.39 -5.58 25.29
CA CYS A 319 -9.08 -5.00 26.44
C CYS A 319 -9.32 -6.07 27.51
N PHE A 320 -8.41 -6.20 28.47
CA PHE A 320 -8.68 -6.95 29.70
C PHE A 320 -9.69 -6.19 30.56
N VAL A 321 -10.98 -6.52 30.44
CA VAL A 321 -11.96 -6.08 31.43
C VAL A 321 -11.68 -6.84 32.73
N GLY A 322 -11.15 -6.15 33.74
CA GLY A 322 -10.88 -6.78 35.03
C GLY A 322 -12.19 -7.30 35.65
N ILE A 323 -12.12 -8.39 36.42
CA ILE A 323 -13.30 -8.89 37.16
C ILE A 323 -13.87 -7.79 38.08
N GLY A 324 -13.03 -6.88 38.60
CA GLY A 324 -13.46 -5.70 39.34
C GLY A 324 -14.25 -4.69 38.50
N ASP A 325 -13.88 -4.49 37.24
CA ASP A 325 -14.58 -3.59 36.32
C ASP A 325 -15.89 -4.21 35.85
N LEU A 326 -15.90 -5.51 35.52
CA LEU A 326 -17.12 -6.29 35.27
C LEU A 326 -18.10 -6.18 36.44
N LEU A 327 -17.63 -6.33 37.69
CA LEU A 327 -18.47 -6.19 38.89
C LEU A 327 -18.94 -4.75 39.12
N THR A 328 -18.12 -3.75 38.80
CA THR A 328 -18.47 -2.33 38.95
C THR A 328 -19.50 -1.90 37.89
N MET A 329 -19.29 -2.31 36.63
CA MET A 329 -20.22 -2.11 35.52
C MET A 329 -21.54 -2.86 35.72
N ALA A 330 -21.49 -4.12 36.20
CA ALA A 330 -22.70 -4.87 36.57
C ALA A 330 -23.44 -4.23 37.76
N SER A 331 -22.72 -3.69 38.74
CA SER A 331 -23.33 -2.95 39.87
C SER A 331 -24.00 -1.65 39.40
N ALA A 332 -23.37 -0.91 38.48
CA ALA A 332 -23.96 0.27 37.87
C ALA A 332 -25.20 -0.09 37.04
N TRP A 333 -25.12 -1.14 36.23
CA TRP A 333 -26.22 -1.67 35.42
C TRP A 333 -27.42 -2.13 36.25
N LEU A 334 -27.19 -2.77 37.41
CA LEU A 334 -28.24 -3.14 38.37
C LEU A 334 -28.86 -1.94 39.10
N SER A 335 -28.19 -0.79 39.13
CA SER A 335 -28.61 0.40 39.89
C SER A 335 -29.53 1.35 39.11
N ASP A 336 -29.51 1.30 37.76
CA ASP A 336 -30.38 2.14 36.91
C ASP A 336 -31.53 1.32 36.30
N GLN A 337 -32.64 1.24 37.03
CA GLN A 337 -33.86 0.59 36.54
C GLN A 337 -34.67 1.43 35.53
N SER A 338 -34.17 2.59 35.08
CA SER A 338 -34.94 3.49 34.19
C SER A 338 -34.83 3.16 32.69
N GLN A 339 -33.86 2.33 32.28
CA GLN A 339 -33.63 1.96 30.88
C GLN A 339 -33.88 0.46 30.63
N TRP A 340 -35.14 0.02 30.70
CA TRP A 340 -35.55 -1.37 30.47
C TRP A 340 -36.16 -1.60 29.08
N PRO A 341 -35.42 -2.25 28.16
CA PRO A 341 -36.02 -2.93 27.01
C PRO A 341 -35.54 -4.39 26.81
N ALA A 342 -34.80 -4.96 27.78
CA ALA A 342 -33.92 -6.12 27.53
C ALA A 342 -34.16 -7.38 28.39
N ASP A 343 -35.27 -7.48 29.14
CA ASP A 343 -35.75 -8.78 29.63
C ASP A 343 -36.29 -9.55 28.41
N ARG A 344 -35.44 -10.41 27.82
CA ARG A 344 -35.68 -10.93 26.47
C ARG A 344 -36.63 -12.13 26.44
N ASN A 345 -36.76 -12.82 27.57
CA ASN A 345 -37.66 -13.95 27.77
C ASN A 345 -38.93 -13.56 28.57
N GLY A 346 -38.93 -12.39 29.22
CA GLY A 346 -40.05 -11.83 29.99
C GLY A 346 -40.20 -12.46 31.37
N ASP A 347 -39.17 -13.12 31.91
CA ASP A 347 -39.25 -13.93 33.13
C ASP A 347 -38.93 -13.15 34.43
N GLY A 348 -38.49 -11.90 34.30
CA GLY A 348 -38.14 -11.01 35.42
C GLY A 348 -36.85 -11.41 36.16
N ARG A 349 -35.98 -12.21 35.54
CA ARG A 349 -34.66 -12.59 36.05
C ARG A 349 -33.59 -12.07 35.09
N VAL A 350 -32.35 -12.10 35.57
CA VAL A 350 -31.17 -11.91 34.73
C VAL A 350 -30.52 -13.28 34.64
N ASP A 351 -30.58 -13.90 33.46
CA ASP A 351 -30.02 -15.23 33.22
C ASP A 351 -28.86 -15.21 32.23
N ILE A 352 -28.38 -16.40 31.85
CA ILE A 352 -27.21 -16.54 30.99
C ILE A 352 -27.47 -16.06 29.55
N MET A 353 -28.73 -16.08 29.08
CA MET A 353 -29.12 -15.59 27.76
C MET A 353 -29.13 -14.06 27.68
N ASP A 354 -29.49 -13.38 28.78
CA ASP A 354 -29.36 -11.93 28.88
C ASP A 354 -27.87 -11.53 28.93
N LEU A 355 -27.06 -12.27 29.67
CA LEU A 355 -25.60 -12.10 29.73
C LEU A 355 -24.90 -12.37 28.39
N GLU A 356 -25.35 -13.37 27.62
CA GLU A 356 -24.86 -13.62 26.26
C GLU A 356 -25.20 -12.46 25.31
N ALA A 357 -26.43 -11.92 25.37
CA ALA A 357 -26.82 -10.74 24.61
C ALA A 357 -26.03 -9.48 25.02
N LEU A 358 -25.71 -9.34 26.31
CA LEU A 358 -24.86 -8.27 26.83
C LEU A 358 -23.40 -8.44 26.37
N SER A 359 -22.86 -9.67 26.30
CA SER A 359 -21.45 -9.90 25.89
C SER A 359 -21.08 -9.25 24.54
N GLY A 360 -22.01 -9.26 23.58
CA GLY A 360 -21.85 -8.58 22.29
C GLY A 360 -21.77 -7.05 22.41
N VAL A 361 -22.54 -6.45 23.32
CA VAL A 361 -22.59 -5.00 23.58
C VAL A 361 -21.42 -4.53 24.47
N TRP A 362 -20.92 -5.40 25.35
CA TRP A 362 -19.87 -5.06 26.32
C TRP A 362 -18.48 -5.10 25.65
N MET A 363 -18.29 -5.94 24.62
CA MET A 363 -17.15 -5.80 23.71
C MET A 363 -17.20 -4.48 22.92
N THR A 364 -18.39 -4.00 22.52
CA THR A 364 -18.51 -2.71 21.80
C THR A 364 -18.17 -1.52 22.69
N ARG A 365 -18.61 -1.51 23.96
CA ARG A 365 -18.39 -0.37 24.88
C ARG A 365 -16.95 -0.18 25.35
N CYS A 366 -16.07 -1.15 25.14
CA CYS A 366 -14.62 -0.95 25.35
C CYS A 366 -14.00 0.03 24.33
N ILE A 367 -14.74 0.43 23.29
CA ILE A 367 -14.30 1.36 22.23
C ILE A 367 -14.60 2.83 22.60
N GLU A 368 -15.51 3.10 23.55
CA GLU A 368 -16.07 4.44 23.80
C GLU A 368 -15.43 5.25 24.95
N TYR A 369 -14.40 4.74 25.63
CA TYR A 369 -13.70 5.47 26.69
C TYR A 369 -12.17 5.54 26.46
N PRO A 370 -11.55 6.74 26.47
CA PRO A 370 -10.11 6.95 26.27
C PRO A 370 -9.27 6.73 27.54
#